data_AF-A0A1H8R4S2-F1
#
_entry.id   AF-A0A1H8R4S2-F1
#
_cell.length_a   1.000
_cell.length_b   1.000
_cell.length_c   1.000
_cell.angle_alpha   90.00
_cell.angle_beta   90.00
_cell.angle_gamma   90.00
#
_symmetry.space_group_name_H-M   'P 1'
#
loop_
_entity.id
_entity.type
_entity.pdbx_description
1 polymer ?
#
loop_
_entity_poly.entity_id
_entity_poly.type
_entity_poly.pdbx_seq_one_letter_code
_entity_poly.pdbx_strand_id
1 'polypeptide(L)'
;MSISKVLSVFNREGAEGMATKIINEENSHKFSYALGFLKQEEHGLIICYKDLDNWVMITTERLLIMDKGMELFFSYSDIRTVDPAFQEEFKAGVRSVSDFTKLKLIDKTGGNHIITIEKGKPYQGLFQAIDFIYRQNRRTK
;
A
#
# COMPACT_ATOMS: atom_id res chain seq x y z
N MET A 1 -10.97 -8.82 -8.67
CA MET A 1 -11.03 -7.82 -7.58
C MET A 1 -11.81 -6.60 -8.09
N SER A 2 -12.71 -6.00 -7.31
CA SER A 2 -13.49 -4.82 -7.76
C SER A 2 -12.78 -3.53 -7.33
N ILE A 3 -12.34 -2.72 -8.31
CA ILE A 3 -11.62 -1.45 -8.10
C ILE A 3 -12.42 -0.49 -7.21
N SER A 4 -13.71 -0.31 -7.54
CA SER A 4 -14.59 0.59 -6.79
C SER A 4 -14.73 0.20 -5.32
N LYS A 5 -14.66 -1.10 -4.99
CA LYS A 5 -14.66 -1.57 -3.60
C LYS A 5 -13.36 -1.24 -2.86
N VAL A 6 -12.20 -1.38 -3.51
CA VAL A 6 -10.91 -1.03 -2.91
C VAL A 6 -10.86 0.47 -2.57
N LEU A 7 -11.24 1.31 -3.53
CA LEU A 7 -11.30 2.77 -3.32
C LEU A 7 -12.35 3.15 -2.27
N SER A 8 -13.49 2.46 -2.24
CA SER A 8 -14.52 2.68 -1.21
C SER A 8 -14.01 2.33 0.19
N VAL A 9 -13.26 1.23 0.35
CA VAL A 9 -12.64 0.86 1.63
C VAL A 9 -11.64 1.92 2.07
N PHE A 10 -10.77 2.37 1.15
CA PHE A 10 -9.80 3.43 1.45
C PHE A 10 -10.49 4.73 1.90
N ASN A 11 -11.53 5.17 1.19
CA ASN A 11 -12.24 6.41 1.51
C ASN A 11 -13.08 6.34 2.80
N ARG A 12 -13.55 5.14 3.19
CA ARG A 12 -14.35 4.97 4.41
C ARG A 12 -13.48 4.91 5.67
N GLU A 13 -12.36 4.20 5.59
CA GLU A 13 -11.50 3.92 6.74
C GLU A 13 -10.28 4.85 6.83
N GLY A 14 -10.02 5.61 5.77
CA GLY A 14 -8.86 6.49 5.66
C GLY A 14 -9.17 7.76 4.89
N ALA A 15 -8.12 8.36 4.34
CA ALA A 15 -8.19 9.54 3.49
C ALA A 15 -6.85 9.71 2.77
N GLU A 16 -6.86 10.48 1.68
CA GLU A 16 -5.64 11.03 1.12
C GLU A 16 -4.88 11.88 2.15
N GLY A 17 -3.57 12.00 1.95
CA GLY A 17 -2.66 12.81 2.75
C GLY A 17 -1.79 13.69 1.86
N MET A 18 -0.63 14.10 2.38
CA MET A 18 0.37 14.83 1.61
C MET A 18 1.06 13.91 0.60
N ALA A 19 1.48 12.71 1.02
CA ALA A 19 2.17 11.73 0.20
C ALA A 19 1.21 10.71 -0.39
N THR A 20 0.09 10.46 0.28
CA THR A 20 -0.87 9.42 -0.11
C THR A 20 -2.01 9.98 -0.93
N LYS A 21 -2.17 9.51 -2.17
CA LYS A 21 -3.18 9.97 -3.12
C LYS A 21 -3.90 8.81 -3.78
N ILE A 22 -5.17 9.03 -4.12
CA ILE A 22 -5.87 8.22 -5.13
C ILE A 22 -5.37 8.72 -6.49
N ILE A 23 -4.91 7.81 -7.33
CA ILE A 23 -4.40 8.17 -8.66
C ILE A 23 -5.59 8.45 -9.58
N ASN A 24 -5.54 9.59 -10.27
CA ASN A 24 -6.53 10.00 -11.26
C ASN A 24 -5.84 10.76 -12.42
N GLU A 25 -6.60 11.11 -13.45
CA GLU A 25 -6.06 11.80 -14.63
C GLU A 25 -5.39 13.12 -14.27
N GLU A 26 -5.98 13.89 -13.35
CA GLU A 26 -5.50 15.21 -12.93
C GLU A 26 -4.14 15.17 -12.21
N ASN A 27 -3.87 14.11 -11.44
CA ASN A 27 -2.64 14.00 -10.63
C ASN A 27 -1.62 12.97 -11.14
N SER A 28 -1.98 12.12 -12.09
CA SER A 28 -1.16 11.02 -12.61
C SER A 28 0.25 11.46 -13.04
N HIS A 29 0.36 12.62 -13.70
CA HIS A 29 1.63 13.17 -14.18
C HIS A 29 2.68 13.37 -13.06
N LYS A 30 2.24 13.56 -11.81
CA LYS A 30 3.12 13.72 -10.64
C LYS A 30 3.81 12.41 -10.24
N PHE A 31 3.27 11.28 -10.68
CA PHE A 31 3.73 9.94 -10.33
C PHE A 31 4.25 9.18 -11.55
N SER A 32 4.58 9.89 -12.64
CA SER A 32 4.98 9.30 -13.92
C SER A 32 6.09 8.24 -13.79
N TYR A 33 7.07 8.48 -12.91
CA TYR A 33 8.11 7.50 -12.60
C TYR A 33 7.54 6.19 -12.05
N ALA A 34 6.73 6.24 -10.99
CA ALA A 34 6.12 5.05 -10.40
C ALA A 34 5.12 4.38 -11.36
N LEU A 35 4.37 5.16 -12.14
CA LEU A 35 3.44 4.63 -13.14
C LEU A 35 4.17 3.91 -14.29
N GLY A 36 5.44 4.20 -14.54
CA GLY A 36 6.27 3.48 -15.50
C GLY A 36 6.52 2.00 -15.15
N PHE A 37 6.27 1.58 -13.91
CA PHE A 37 6.41 0.18 -13.46
C PHE A 37 5.16 -0.67 -13.70
N LEU A 38 4.06 -0.05 -14.15
CA LEU A 38 2.81 -0.74 -14.46
C LEU A 38 2.97 -1.58 -15.74
N LYS A 39 2.40 -2.79 -15.74
CA LYS A 39 2.26 -3.59 -16.96
C LYS A 39 1.23 -2.97 -17.90
N GLN A 40 1.23 -3.44 -19.14
CA GLN A 40 0.16 -3.17 -20.09
C GLN A 40 -1.19 -3.64 -19.49
N GLU A 41 -2.18 -2.76 -19.44
CA GLU A 41 -3.50 -2.93 -18.78
C GLU A 41 -3.52 -2.90 -17.23
N GLU A 42 -2.37 -2.73 -16.57
CA GLU A 42 -2.30 -2.54 -15.11
C GLU A 42 -2.53 -1.05 -14.77
N HIS A 43 -3.45 -0.76 -13.84
CA HIS A 43 -3.74 0.62 -13.42
C HIS A 43 -3.36 0.84 -11.96
N GLY A 44 -2.67 1.94 -11.68
CA GLY A 44 -2.44 2.43 -10.31
C GLY A 44 -3.74 2.96 -9.70
N LEU A 45 -4.02 2.60 -8.44
CA LEU A 45 -5.25 2.98 -7.73
C LEU A 45 -4.96 3.99 -6.62
N ILE A 46 -4.06 3.62 -5.71
CA ILE A 46 -3.68 4.42 -4.53
C ILE A 46 -2.17 4.38 -4.42
N ILE A 47 -1.53 5.51 -4.20
CA ILE A 47 -0.08 5.61 -4.04
C ILE A 47 0.26 6.42 -2.79
N CYS A 48 1.21 5.93 -1.99
CA CYS A 48 1.94 6.73 -1.02
C CYS A 48 3.31 7.04 -1.61
N TYR A 49 3.50 8.26 -2.12
CA TYR A 49 4.69 8.67 -2.85
C TYR A 49 5.47 9.72 -2.07
N LYS A 50 6.60 9.35 -1.48
CA LYS A 50 7.47 10.29 -0.74
C LYS A 50 8.50 10.91 -1.66
N ASP A 51 9.17 10.07 -2.44
CA ASP A 51 10.18 10.43 -3.42
C ASP A 51 10.37 9.27 -4.41
N LEU A 52 11.34 9.39 -5.33
CA LEU A 52 11.62 8.40 -6.37
C LEU A 52 12.07 7.04 -5.82
N ASP A 53 12.68 7.04 -4.63
CA ASP A 53 13.28 5.87 -3.99
C ASP A 53 12.37 5.27 -2.90
N ASN A 54 11.26 5.94 -2.56
CA ASN A 54 10.38 5.56 -1.46
C ASN A 54 8.91 5.80 -1.83
N TRP A 55 8.26 4.76 -2.36
CA TRP A 55 6.84 4.79 -2.66
C TRP A 55 6.19 3.41 -2.56
N VAL A 56 4.88 3.39 -2.30
CA VAL A 56 4.06 2.18 -2.28
C VAL A 56 2.81 2.44 -3.11
N MET A 57 2.50 1.55 -4.05
CA MET A 57 1.36 1.67 -4.95
C MET A 57 0.52 0.40 -4.96
N ILE A 58 -0.78 0.57 -4.67
CA ILE A 58 -1.81 -0.45 -4.90
C ILE A 58 -2.26 -0.32 -6.35
N THR A 59 -2.19 -1.40 -7.12
CA THR A 59 -2.64 -1.44 -8.52
C THR A 59 -3.86 -2.35 -8.69
N THR A 60 -4.35 -2.51 -9.92
CA THR A 60 -5.37 -3.50 -10.24
C THR A 60 -4.89 -4.95 -10.09
N GLU A 61 -3.59 -5.20 -10.11
CA GLU A 61 -3.02 -6.56 -10.14
C GLU A 61 -2.16 -6.93 -8.92
N ARG A 62 -1.42 -5.98 -8.35
CA ARG A 62 -0.37 -6.25 -7.37
C ARG A 62 -0.08 -5.02 -6.51
N LEU A 63 0.70 -5.26 -5.46
CA LEU A 63 1.36 -4.20 -4.71
C LEU A 63 2.74 -3.96 -5.32
N LEU A 64 3.05 -2.71 -5.65
CA LEU A 64 4.38 -2.26 -6.07
C LEU A 64 4.98 -1.40 -4.97
N ILE A 65 6.24 -1.64 -4.64
CA ILE A 65 6.96 -0.94 -3.57
C ILE A 65 8.35 -0.59 -4.10
N MET A 66 8.75 0.66 -3.87
CA MET A 66 10.13 1.09 -3.91
C MET A 66 10.53 1.46 -2.48
N ASP A 67 11.53 0.78 -1.93
CA ASP A 67 12.08 1.09 -0.61
C ASP A 67 13.59 1.28 -0.73
N LYS A 68 14.06 2.52 -0.52
CA LYS A 68 15.45 2.93 -0.67
C LYS A 68 16.06 2.50 -2.01
N GLY A 69 15.29 2.66 -3.08
CA GLY A 69 15.71 2.32 -4.44
C GLY A 69 15.67 0.82 -4.77
N MET A 70 15.22 -0.03 -3.84
CA MET A 70 14.95 -1.45 -4.13
C MET A 70 13.50 -1.64 -4.54
N GLU A 71 13.30 -2.23 -5.71
CA GLU A 71 11.99 -2.61 -6.22
C GLU A 71 11.54 -3.92 -5.58
N LEU A 72 10.33 -3.92 -5.04
CA LEU A 72 9.62 -5.11 -4.55
C LEU A 72 8.22 -5.12 -5.16
N PHE A 73 7.74 -6.30 -5.53
CA PHE A 73 6.37 -6.48 -5.99
C PHE A 73 5.75 -7.72 -5.38
N PHE A 74 4.46 -7.64 -5.07
CA PHE A 74 3.70 -8.75 -4.51
C PHE A 74 2.42 -8.92 -5.31
N SER A 75 2.29 -10.06 -5.99
CA SER A 75 0.96 -10.48 -6.45
C SER A 75 0.06 -10.54 -5.23
N TYR A 76 -1.17 -10.03 -5.34
CA TYR A 76 -2.10 -10.10 -4.22
C TYR A 76 -2.40 -11.53 -3.77
N SER A 77 -2.22 -12.50 -4.67
CA SER A 77 -2.38 -13.89 -4.31
C SER A 77 -1.30 -14.34 -3.33
N ASP A 78 -0.10 -13.77 -3.36
CA ASP A 78 1.09 -14.16 -2.58
C ASP A 78 1.22 -13.45 -1.23
N ILE A 79 0.39 -12.44 -0.98
CA ILE A 79 0.28 -11.81 0.34
C ILE A 79 -0.47 -12.77 1.26
N ARG A 80 0.18 -13.17 2.36
CA ARG A 80 -0.39 -14.05 3.38
C ARG A 80 -1.08 -13.28 4.50
N THR A 81 -0.47 -12.19 4.98
CA THR A 81 -1.08 -11.25 5.92
C THR A 81 -0.51 -9.84 5.72
N VAL A 82 -1.27 -8.84 6.15
CA VAL A 82 -0.80 -7.48 6.38
C VAL A 82 -1.18 -7.10 7.81
N ASP A 83 -0.23 -6.59 8.58
CA ASP A 83 -0.42 -6.26 10.00
C ASP A 83 0.32 -4.95 10.32
N PRO A 84 -0.09 -4.19 11.35
CA PRO A 84 0.75 -3.13 11.90
C PRO A 84 2.11 -3.68 12.37
N ALA A 85 3.20 -3.01 12.00
CA ALA A 85 4.55 -3.39 12.40
C ALA A 85 4.88 -2.92 13.83
N PHE A 86 4.12 -3.41 14.82
CA PHE A 86 4.20 -2.93 16.21
C PHE A 86 5.62 -2.92 16.79
N GLN A 87 6.42 -3.95 16.50
CA GLN A 87 7.78 -4.02 17.03
C GLN A 87 8.66 -2.91 16.47
N GLU A 88 8.56 -2.66 15.17
CA GLU A 88 9.32 -1.64 14.44
C GLU A 88 8.86 -0.22 14.79
N GLU A 89 7.58 -0.05 15.12
CA GLU A 89 7.01 1.21 15.61
C GLU A 89 7.49 1.53 17.02
N PHE A 90 7.35 0.59 17.95
CA PHE A 90 7.77 0.80 19.34
C PHE A 90 9.28 0.96 19.48
N LYS A 91 10.07 0.25 18.67
CA LYS A 91 11.53 0.47 18.59
C LYS A 91 11.89 1.86 18.07
N ALA A 92 11.06 2.44 17.20
CA ALA A 92 11.22 3.82 16.73
C ALA A 92 10.66 4.87 17.71
N GLY A 93 10.16 4.44 18.89
CA GLY A 93 9.64 5.34 19.91
C GLY A 93 8.19 5.78 19.70
N VAL A 94 7.49 5.27 18.68
CA VAL A 94 6.09 5.62 18.41
C VAL A 94 5.21 4.96 19.46
N ARG A 95 4.43 5.75 20.21
CA ARG A 95 3.58 5.27 21.32
C ARG A 95 2.09 5.29 21.03
N SER A 96 1.67 6.06 20.03
CA SER A 96 0.27 6.14 19.60
C SER A 96 0.08 5.42 18.26
N VAL A 97 -0.97 4.61 18.17
CA VAL A 97 -1.36 3.94 16.91
C VAL A 97 -1.70 4.95 15.81
N SER A 98 -2.16 6.15 16.17
CA SER A 98 -2.44 7.23 15.21
C SER A 98 -1.18 7.74 14.49
N ASP A 99 0.00 7.53 15.08
CA ASP A 99 1.28 7.96 14.54
C ASP A 99 2.03 6.82 13.83
N PHE A 100 1.42 5.64 13.70
CA PHE A 100 2.03 4.53 12.97
C PHE A 100 2.23 4.88 11.49
N THR A 101 3.34 4.37 10.96
CA THR A 101 3.80 4.53 9.59
C THR A 101 4.23 3.22 8.95
N LYS A 102 4.36 2.13 9.70
CA LYS A 102 4.96 0.88 9.24
C LYS A 102 3.94 -0.23 9.20
N LEU A 103 3.79 -0.84 8.03
CA LEU A 103 3.05 -2.08 7.86
C LEU A 103 4.02 -3.23 7.65
N LYS A 104 3.67 -4.36 8.24
CA LYS A 104 4.31 -5.64 8.04
C LYS A 104 3.50 -6.43 7.03
N LEU A 105 4.15 -6.81 5.93
CA LEU A 105 3.65 -7.73 4.93
C LEU A 105 4.34 -9.07 5.08
N ILE A 106 3.55 -10.13 5.23
CA ILE A 106 4.04 -11.50 5.22
C ILE A 106 3.64 -12.14 3.90
N ASP A 107 4.61 -12.64 3.14
CA ASP A 107 4.33 -13.39 1.92
C ASP A 107 4.07 -14.89 2.21
N LYS A 108 3.60 -15.63 1.21
CA LYS A 108 3.33 -17.07 1.34
C LYS A 108 4.56 -17.92 1.67
N THR A 109 5.75 -17.47 1.30
CA THR A 109 7.01 -18.17 1.61
C THR A 109 7.44 -17.95 3.05
N GLY A 110 6.78 -17.03 3.76
CA GLY A 110 7.11 -16.62 5.13
C GLY A 110 8.05 -15.42 5.19
N GLY A 111 8.38 -14.82 4.04
CA GLY A 111 9.16 -13.59 3.98
C GLY A 111 8.42 -12.45 4.68
N ASN A 112 9.19 -11.65 5.41
CA ASN A 112 8.70 -10.56 6.25
C ASN A 112 9.23 -9.23 5.73
N HIS A 113 8.33 -8.37 5.26
CA HIS A 113 8.65 -7.11 4.61
C HIS A 113 8.02 -5.96 5.38
N ILE A 114 8.80 -4.94 5.70
CA ILE A 114 8.33 -3.75 6.39
C ILE A 114 8.22 -2.62 5.38
N ILE A 115 7.02 -2.12 5.16
CA ILE A 115 6.78 -0.97 4.27
C ILE A 115 6.45 0.26 5.11
N THR A 116 6.91 1.42 4.65
CA THR A 116 6.64 2.69 5.34
C THR A 116 5.67 3.55 4.54
N ILE A 117 4.53 3.86 5.14
CA ILE A 117 3.45 4.69 4.60
C ILE A 117 3.30 5.99 5.42
N GLU A 118 2.48 6.91 4.92
CA GLU A 118 2.16 8.15 5.62
C GLU A 118 1.28 7.87 6.85
N LYS A 119 1.56 8.55 7.97
CA LYS A 119 0.82 8.36 9.23
C LYS A 119 -0.63 8.86 9.16
N GLY A 120 -1.43 8.47 10.15
CA GLY A 120 -2.80 8.96 10.32
C GLY A 120 -3.81 8.27 9.41
N LYS A 121 -4.76 9.04 8.85
CA LYS A 121 -5.80 8.48 7.96
C LYS A 121 -5.25 7.79 6.71
N PRO A 122 -4.18 8.29 6.05
CA PRO A 122 -3.51 7.56 4.99
C PRO A 122 -3.06 6.15 5.38
N TYR A 123 -2.42 6.01 6.55
CA TYR A 123 -1.99 4.73 7.09
C TYR A 123 -3.17 3.76 7.22
N GLN A 124 -4.25 4.23 7.84
CA GLN A 124 -5.45 3.42 8.07
C GLN A 124 -6.10 3.01 6.75
N GLY A 125 -6.23 3.93 5.79
CA GLY A 125 -6.81 3.65 4.48
C GLY A 125 -6.02 2.61 3.69
N LEU A 126 -4.69 2.77 3.62
CA LEU A 126 -3.82 1.82 2.90
C LEU A 126 -3.83 0.45 3.56
N PHE A 127 -3.73 0.39 4.89
CA PHE A 127 -3.82 -0.86 5.63
C PHE A 127 -5.12 -1.62 5.33
N GLN A 128 -6.27 -0.93 5.45
CA GLN A 128 -7.57 -1.53 5.22
C GLN A 128 -7.81 -1.91 3.76
N ALA A 129 -7.29 -1.13 2.82
CA ALA A 129 -7.35 -1.46 1.40
C ALA A 129 -6.58 -2.76 1.10
N ILE A 130 -5.34 -2.89 1.58
CA ILE A 130 -4.51 -4.09 1.37
C ILE A 130 -5.15 -5.32 2.05
N ASP A 131 -5.61 -5.17 3.30
CA ASP A 131 -6.28 -6.25 4.03
C ASP A 131 -7.59 -6.68 3.34
N PHE A 132 -8.38 -5.73 2.83
CA PHE A 132 -9.57 -6.04 2.04
C PHE A 132 -9.22 -6.85 0.79
N ILE A 133 -8.21 -6.43 0.02
CA ILE A 133 -7.76 -7.13 -1.19
C ILE A 133 -7.36 -8.56 -0.86
N TYR A 134 -6.54 -8.74 0.18
CA TYR A 134 -6.14 -10.04 0.69
C TYR A 134 -7.36 -10.93 1.05
N ARG A 135 -8.32 -10.40 1.82
CA ARG A 135 -9.51 -11.16 2.25
C ARG A 135 -10.38 -11.58 1.08
N GLN A 136 -10.51 -10.75 0.03
CA GLN A 136 -11.25 -11.12 -1.17
C GLN A 136 -10.59 -12.30 -1.89
N ASN A 137 -9.26 -12.28 -2.04
CA ASN A 137 -8.54 -13.34 -2.75
C ASN A 137 -8.54 -14.69 -2.02
N ARG A 138 -8.71 -14.71 -0.69
CA ARG A 138 -8.90 -15.95 0.08
C ARG A 138 -10.26 -16.60 -0.10
N ARG A 139 -11.31 -15.81 -0.42
CA ARG A 139 -12.68 -16.33 -0.59
C ARG A 139 -12.92 -16.95 -1.96
N THR A 140 -12.10 -16.60 -2.95
CA THR A 140 -12.17 -17.13 -4.33
C THR A 140 -11.28 -18.34 -4.57
N LYS A 141 -10.77 -18.97 -3.50
CA LYS A 141 -10.08 -20.27 -3.54
C LYS A 141 -10.94 -21.31 -2.83
#